data_AF-A0ABC8QN03-F1
#
_entry.id   AF-A0ABC8QN03-F1
#
_cell.length_a   1.000
_cell.length_b   1.000
_cell.length_c   1.000
_cell.angle_alpha   90.00
_cell.angle_beta   90.00
_cell.angle_gamma   90.00
#
_symmetry.space_group_name_H-M   'P 1'
#
loop_
_entity.id
_entity.type
_entity.pdbx_description
1 polymer ?
#
loop_
_entity_poly.entity_id
_entity_poly.type
_entity_poly.pdbx_seq_one_letter_code
_entity_poly.pdbx_strand_id
1 'polypeptide(L)'
;MECTSRHLACRSHQIYRALRPRVTSDACVSLLRCLHRCLGNPVPAVLGFIMEILLTLQVMVENMEPEKVILYPQLFWGCIAMMYTDFVHVYCQVLELFSRVIDRLSFWDRTTENVLLSSMPRDDIDTSIYDGTNFQRMESRNACEPSPSSGKMPAFEGVQPLVLKGLMSVVSHGVSIEVLSRITIHSCDSIFGDAETRLLMHITGLLPWLCLQLSQEAVVGPASPLQEQYQKACSVAANIAIWCRAKSLDELAIVFMSYSRGEIKSVENLLACVSPLLCSQWFPKNSALAFGHLLRLLEKGPVGYQRVILLMLKALLQHTPMDAAQSPHMYAIVSQLVESTLCWEALSVLEALLQSCSSMPGSHSHDHGAFDNGLGTDEKILAPQTSFKARSGPLQYAMGLGFGTDSTPAAQGGATESGISPRDLALQNTRLILGRVLDSCALGRRRDYRRLVPFVTSIGNP
;
A
#
# COMPACT_ATOMS: atom_id res chain seq x y z
N MET A 1 -23.85 -20.80 14.52
CA MET A 1 -24.27 -21.88 13.60
C MET A 1 -23.07 -22.75 13.33
N GLU A 2 -23.17 -24.05 13.57
CA GLU A 2 -22.09 -25.01 13.34
C GLU A 2 -22.47 -25.81 12.08
N CYS A 3 -21.67 -25.71 11.02
CA CYS A 3 -21.91 -26.45 9.77
C CYS A 3 -20.63 -27.19 9.38
N THR A 4 -20.70 -28.51 9.27
CA THR A 4 -19.59 -29.37 8.84
C THR A 4 -19.42 -29.38 7.32
N SER A 5 -20.46 -29.02 6.57
CA SER A 5 -20.43 -28.95 5.11
C SER A 5 -20.14 -27.54 4.61
N ARG A 6 -18.96 -27.36 4.01
CA ARG A 6 -18.57 -26.09 3.38
C ARG A 6 -19.57 -25.63 2.33
N HIS A 7 -20.07 -26.54 1.48
CA HIS A 7 -21.03 -26.18 0.44
C HIS A 7 -22.32 -25.61 1.03
N LEU A 8 -22.87 -26.25 2.06
CA LEU A 8 -24.08 -25.75 2.73
C LEU A 8 -23.82 -24.41 3.44
N ALA A 9 -22.63 -24.23 4.03
CA ALA A 9 -22.23 -22.95 4.60
C ALA A 9 -22.16 -21.84 3.53
N CYS A 10 -21.54 -22.09 2.37
CA CYS A 10 -21.54 -21.11 1.27
C CYS A 10 -22.97 -20.76 0.82
N ARG A 11 -23.85 -21.76 0.68
CA ARG A 11 -25.26 -21.53 0.30
C ARG A 11 -26.03 -20.75 1.36
N SER A 12 -25.77 -20.98 2.64
CA SER A 12 -26.43 -20.22 3.72
C SER A 12 -26.03 -18.74 3.70
N HIS A 13 -24.77 -18.42 3.36
CA HIS A 13 -24.33 -17.04 3.14
C HIS A 13 -25.07 -16.38 1.97
N GLN A 14 -25.26 -17.09 0.85
CA GLN A 14 -26.03 -16.58 -0.29
C GLN A 14 -27.49 -16.29 0.09
N ILE A 15 -28.13 -17.20 0.83
CA ILE A 15 -29.50 -17.01 1.33
C ILE A 15 -29.56 -15.84 2.31
N TYR A 16 -28.61 -15.73 3.24
CA TYR A 16 -28.54 -14.61 4.18
C TYR A 16 -28.49 -13.26 3.46
N ARG A 17 -27.66 -13.15 2.42
CA ARG A 17 -27.56 -11.93 1.61
C ARG A 17 -28.86 -11.61 0.87
N ALA A 18 -29.57 -12.63 0.37
CA ALA A 18 -30.86 -12.44 -0.28
C ALA A 18 -31.94 -11.95 0.71
N LEU A 19 -31.91 -12.44 1.95
CA LEU A 19 -32.89 -12.07 2.99
C LEU A 19 -32.63 -10.71 3.64
N ARG A 20 -31.40 -10.18 3.54
CA ARG A 20 -30.98 -8.89 4.13
C ARG A 20 -31.46 -8.69 5.58
N PRO A 21 -31.23 -9.65 6.49
CA PRO A 21 -31.71 -9.53 7.86
C PRO A 21 -31.02 -8.39 8.60
N ARG A 22 -31.65 -7.92 9.70
CA ARG A 22 -31.08 -6.86 10.56
C ARG A 22 -29.73 -7.29 11.12
N VAL A 23 -28.77 -6.36 11.11
CA VAL A 23 -27.41 -6.63 11.56
C VAL A 23 -27.29 -6.55 13.07
N THR A 24 -26.54 -7.48 13.65
CA THR A 24 -26.19 -7.49 15.07
C THR A 24 -24.68 -7.50 15.25
N SER A 25 -24.19 -6.94 16.36
CA SER A 25 -22.75 -6.94 16.66
C SER A 25 -22.19 -8.36 16.78
N ASP A 26 -22.96 -9.29 17.34
CA ASP A 26 -22.56 -10.69 17.49
C ASP A 26 -22.35 -11.38 16.13
N ALA A 27 -23.20 -11.08 15.15
CA ALA A 27 -23.03 -11.57 13.79
C ALA A 27 -21.74 -11.04 13.14
N CYS A 28 -21.47 -9.73 13.24
CA CYS A 28 -20.23 -9.13 12.70
C CYS A 28 -18.98 -9.78 13.30
N VAL A 29 -18.89 -9.87 14.63
CA VAL A 29 -17.72 -10.44 15.31
C VAL A 29 -17.61 -11.95 15.01
N SER A 30 -18.73 -12.68 14.90
CA SER A 30 -18.72 -14.10 14.52
C SER A 30 -18.15 -14.32 13.11
N LEU A 31 -18.54 -13.50 12.14
CA LEU A 31 -18.02 -13.57 10.78
C LEU A 31 -16.53 -13.19 10.71
N LEU A 32 -16.09 -12.16 11.43
CA LEU A 32 -14.68 -11.80 11.50
C LEU A 32 -13.83 -12.90 12.19
N ARG A 33 -14.35 -13.56 13.24
CA ARG A 33 -13.69 -14.74 13.84
C ARG A 33 -13.63 -15.92 12.88
N CYS A 34 -14.67 -16.11 12.08
CA CYS A 34 -14.70 -17.12 11.02
C CYS A 34 -13.57 -16.86 10.01
N LEU A 35 -13.45 -15.62 9.52
CA LEU A 35 -12.36 -15.18 8.65
C LEU A 35 -10.98 -15.44 9.28
N HIS A 36 -10.77 -15.03 10.53
CA HIS A 36 -9.51 -15.26 11.25
C HIS A 36 -9.11 -16.74 11.29
N ARG A 37 -10.07 -17.65 11.51
CA ARG A 37 -9.82 -19.11 11.48
C ARG A 37 -9.49 -19.60 10.07
N CYS A 38 -10.25 -19.19 9.06
CA CYS A 38 -10.03 -19.59 7.67
C CYS A 38 -8.66 -19.14 7.15
N LEU A 39 -8.20 -17.96 7.54
CA LEU A 39 -6.87 -17.45 7.21
C LEU A 39 -5.74 -18.28 7.83
N GLY A 40 -6.02 -19.12 8.82
CA GLY A 40 -5.05 -20.04 9.38
C GLY A 40 -4.61 -21.15 8.42
N ASN A 41 -5.46 -21.54 7.47
CA ASN A 41 -5.14 -22.52 6.44
C ASN A 41 -5.83 -22.16 5.11
N PRO A 42 -5.30 -21.17 4.37
CA PRO A 42 -5.96 -20.57 3.21
C PRO A 42 -5.78 -21.39 1.92
N VAL A 43 -6.17 -22.66 1.95
CA VAL A 43 -6.24 -23.50 0.73
C VAL A 43 -7.31 -22.98 -0.24
N PRO A 44 -7.23 -23.25 -1.56
CA PRO A 44 -8.15 -22.68 -2.55
C PRO A 44 -9.64 -22.81 -2.22
N ALA A 45 -10.06 -23.96 -1.69
CA ALA A 45 -11.46 -24.16 -1.30
C ALA A 45 -11.88 -23.35 -0.06
N VAL A 46 -10.94 -23.03 0.85
CA VAL A 46 -11.18 -22.15 2.00
C VAL A 46 -11.20 -20.69 1.56
N LEU A 47 -10.40 -20.30 0.57
CA LEU A 47 -10.47 -18.96 -0.04
C LEU A 47 -11.84 -18.68 -0.64
N GLY A 48 -12.45 -19.66 -1.33
CA GLY A 48 -13.83 -19.52 -1.84
C GLY A 48 -14.85 -19.28 -0.72
N PHE A 49 -14.65 -19.88 0.45
CA PHE A 49 -15.51 -19.63 1.62
C PHE A 49 -15.23 -18.26 2.29
N ILE A 50 -13.97 -17.82 2.35
CA ILE A 50 -13.60 -16.47 2.79
C ILE A 50 -14.33 -15.41 1.96
N MET A 51 -14.39 -15.60 0.64
CA MET A 51 -15.11 -14.69 -0.27
C MET A 51 -16.60 -14.60 0.08
N GLU A 52 -17.26 -15.72 0.35
CA GLU A 52 -18.67 -15.73 0.78
C GLU A 52 -18.90 -14.97 2.07
N ILE A 53 -17.96 -15.04 3.02
CA ILE A 53 -18.03 -14.26 4.27
C ILE A 53 -17.84 -12.76 3.99
N LEU A 54 -16.85 -12.38 3.18
CA LEU A 54 -16.59 -10.98 2.82
C LEU A 54 -17.78 -10.34 2.10
N LEU A 55 -18.35 -11.02 1.11
CA LEU A 55 -19.57 -10.57 0.42
C LEU A 55 -20.75 -10.44 1.39
N THR A 56 -20.83 -11.32 2.39
CA THR A 56 -21.87 -11.23 3.43
C THR A 56 -21.66 -10.01 4.32
N LEU A 57 -20.42 -9.75 4.74
CA LEU A 57 -20.08 -8.54 5.50
C LEU A 57 -20.38 -7.26 4.70
N GLN A 58 -20.15 -7.26 3.39
CA GLN A 58 -20.50 -6.13 2.52
C GLN A 58 -22.00 -5.84 2.55
N VAL A 59 -22.84 -6.86 2.32
CA VAL A 59 -24.31 -6.72 2.39
C VAL A 59 -24.76 -6.33 3.80
N MET A 60 -24.10 -6.82 4.85
CA MET A 60 -24.40 -6.38 6.22
C MET A 60 -24.15 -4.88 6.39
N VAL A 61 -22.99 -4.36 5.98
CA VAL A 61 -22.67 -2.92 6.07
C VAL A 61 -23.63 -2.09 5.21
N GLU A 62 -24.02 -2.56 4.03
CA GLU A 62 -25.03 -1.90 3.20
C GLU A 62 -26.39 -1.79 3.89
N ASN A 63 -26.79 -2.80 4.67
CA ASN A 63 -28.07 -2.83 5.39
C ASN A 63 -28.05 -2.12 6.75
N MET A 64 -26.88 -1.68 7.24
CA MET A 64 -26.81 -0.88 8.46
C MET A 64 -27.29 0.55 8.22
N GLU A 65 -27.91 1.15 9.24
CA GLU A 65 -28.10 2.60 9.27
C GLU A 65 -26.73 3.29 9.28
N PRO A 66 -26.48 4.30 8.43
CA PRO A 66 -25.17 4.94 8.32
C PRO A 66 -24.61 5.42 9.67
N GLU A 67 -25.46 6.00 10.51
CA GLU A 67 -25.06 6.56 11.81
C GLU A 67 -24.61 5.49 12.81
N LYS A 68 -24.97 4.22 12.57
CA LYS A 68 -24.64 3.11 13.47
C LYS A 68 -23.33 2.42 13.13
N VAL A 69 -22.76 2.61 11.93
CA VAL A 69 -21.52 1.91 11.51
C VAL A 69 -20.35 2.25 12.43
N ILE A 70 -20.30 3.48 12.95
CA ILE A 70 -19.29 3.93 13.92
C ILE A 70 -19.27 3.10 15.22
N LEU A 71 -20.37 2.42 15.56
CA LEU A 71 -20.48 1.54 16.73
C LEU A 71 -19.82 0.16 16.51
N TYR A 72 -19.35 -0.12 15.29
CA TYR A 72 -18.72 -1.38 14.90
C TYR A 72 -17.28 -1.16 14.40
N PRO A 73 -16.39 -0.54 15.19
CA PRO A 73 -15.03 -0.22 14.75
C PRO A 73 -14.20 -1.44 14.33
N GLN A 74 -14.56 -2.63 14.82
CA GLN A 74 -13.95 -3.89 14.39
C GLN A 74 -14.12 -4.20 12.91
N LEU A 75 -15.15 -3.66 12.23
CA LEU A 75 -15.28 -3.80 10.78
C LEU A 75 -14.21 -2.98 10.06
N PHE A 76 -13.98 -1.74 10.52
CA PHE A 76 -12.95 -0.87 9.99
C PHE A 76 -11.55 -1.47 10.18
N TRP A 77 -11.18 -1.78 11.42
CA TRP A 77 -9.86 -2.36 11.71
C TRP A 77 -9.71 -3.79 11.17
N GLY A 78 -10.80 -4.55 11.09
CA GLY A 78 -10.81 -5.86 10.44
C GLY A 78 -10.50 -5.78 8.95
N CYS A 79 -11.02 -4.76 8.24
CA CYS A 79 -10.63 -4.51 6.86
C CYS A 79 -9.14 -4.21 6.75
N ILE A 80 -8.63 -3.27 7.56
CA ILE A 80 -7.21 -2.89 7.56
C ILE A 80 -6.31 -4.11 7.80
N ALA A 81 -6.64 -4.93 8.80
CA ALA A 81 -5.92 -6.17 9.08
C ALA A 81 -5.85 -7.09 7.85
N MET A 82 -6.97 -7.24 7.14
CA MET A 82 -7.05 -8.10 5.96
C MET A 82 -6.43 -7.51 4.70
N MET A 83 -6.19 -6.19 4.63
CA MET A 83 -5.50 -5.56 3.48
C MET A 83 -4.02 -5.97 3.37
N TYR A 84 -3.42 -6.51 4.42
CA TYR A 84 -2.06 -7.06 4.36
C TYR A 84 -1.96 -8.34 3.51
N THR A 85 -3.08 -8.98 3.19
CA THR A 85 -3.10 -10.24 2.46
C THR A 85 -2.46 -10.14 1.06
N ASP A 86 -1.83 -11.24 0.62
CA ASP A 86 -1.30 -11.40 -0.74
C ASP A 86 -2.26 -12.18 -1.66
N PHE A 87 -3.41 -12.60 -1.14
CA PHE A 87 -4.46 -13.22 -1.95
C PHE A 87 -5.28 -12.13 -2.66
N VAL A 88 -4.90 -11.81 -3.91
CA VAL A 88 -5.43 -10.64 -4.65
C VAL A 88 -6.96 -10.55 -4.71
N HIS A 89 -7.68 -11.66 -4.89
CA HIS A 89 -9.15 -11.63 -4.93
C HIS A 89 -9.78 -11.36 -3.55
N VAL A 90 -9.17 -11.90 -2.48
CA VAL A 90 -9.57 -11.60 -1.10
C VAL A 90 -9.30 -10.12 -0.82
N TYR A 91 -8.11 -9.63 -1.19
CA TYR A 91 -7.74 -8.23 -1.08
C TYR A 91 -8.73 -7.30 -1.79
N CYS A 92 -9.16 -7.62 -3.03
CA CYS A 92 -10.17 -6.85 -3.75
C CYS A 92 -11.49 -6.75 -2.97
N GLN A 93 -11.98 -7.88 -2.45
CA GLN A 93 -13.23 -7.89 -1.68
C GLN A 93 -13.11 -7.19 -0.32
N VAL A 94 -11.91 -7.15 0.26
CA VAL A 94 -11.62 -6.35 1.45
C VAL A 94 -11.64 -4.86 1.13
N LEU A 95 -11.07 -4.43 0.00
CA LEU A 95 -11.14 -3.03 -0.45
C LEU A 95 -12.58 -2.60 -0.77
N GLU A 96 -13.38 -3.49 -1.36
CA GLU A 96 -14.81 -3.27 -1.59
C GLU A 96 -15.62 -3.16 -0.29
N LEU A 97 -15.31 -4.00 0.70
CA LEU A 97 -15.89 -3.90 2.04
C LEU A 97 -15.47 -2.60 2.73
N PHE A 98 -14.19 -2.26 2.64
CA PHE A 98 -13.66 -1.02 3.20
C PHE A 98 -14.33 0.21 2.60
N SER A 99 -14.51 0.24 1.27
CA SER A 99 -15.24 1.31 0.56
C SER A 99 -16.63 1.52 1.16
N ARG A 100 -17.39 0.43 1.36
CA ARG A 100 -18.72 0.49 1.97
C ARG A 100 -18.69 0.95 3.43
N VAL A 101 -17.66 0.59 4.18
CA VAL A 101 -17.48 1.05 5.57
C VAL A 101 -17.20 2.55 5.59
N ILE A 102 -16.26 3.04 4.78
CA ILE A 102 -15.90 4.46 4.78
C ILE A 102 -16.99 5.35 4.18
N ASP A 103 -17.79 4.85 3.24
CA ASP A 103 -18.96 5.59 2.69
C ASP A 103 -20.05 5.84 3.75
N ARG A 104 -20.02 5.09 4.85
CA ARG A 104 -20.94 5.25 6.00
C ARG A 104 -20.33 6.05 7.15
N LEU A 105 -19.07 6.45 7.07
CA LEU A 105 -18.34 7.16 8.11
C LEU A 105 -17.96 8.57 7.65
N SER A 106 -18.11 9.58 8.51
CA SER A 106 -17.62 10.93 8.23
C SER A 106 -16.17 11.07 8.66
N PHE A 107 -15.26 11.42 7.74
CA PHE A 107 -13.85 11.71 8.04
C PHE A 107 -13.51 13.21 7.90
N TRP A 108 -14.54 14.06 7.93
CA TRP A 108 -14.38 15.52 7.90
C TRP A 108 -14.18 16.10 9.30
N ASP A 109 -14.48 15.34 10.35
CA ASP A 109 -14.41 15.75 11.73
C ASP A 109 -13.62 14.74 12.59
N ARG A 110 -13.10 15.21 13.73
CA ARG A 110 -12.26 14.39 14.62
C ARG A 110 -13.06 13.32 15.39
N THR A 111 -14.39 13.36 15.38
CA THR A 111 -15.20 12.43 16.18
C THR A 111 -14.99 11.00 15.73
N THR A 112 -15.18 10.73 14.44
CA THR A 112 -14.96 9.40 13.85
C THR A 112 -13.51 8.95 14.04
N GLU A 113 -12.56 9.87 13.84
CA GLU A 113 -11.15 9.57 14.04
C GLU A 113 -10.85 9.13 15.47
N ASN A 114 -11.32 9.88 16.46
CA ASN A 114 -11.12 9.57 17.87
C ASN A 114 -11.76 8.23 18.27
N VAL A 115 -12.97 7.94 17.79
CA VAL A 115 -13.66 6.66 18.07
C VAL A 115 -12.88 5.50 17.47
N LEU A 116 -12.45 5.60 16.21
CA LEU A 116 -11.66 4.55 15.57
C LEU A 116 -10.31 4.36 16.25
N LEU A 117 -9.58 5.44 16.56
CA LEU A 117 -8.29 5.37 17.25
C LEU A 117 -8.40 4.82 18.68
N SER A 118 -9.50 5.09 19.39
CA SER A 118 -9.75 4.53 20.73
C SER A 118 -9.87 3.00 20.75
N SER A 119 -10.21 2.41 19.60
CA SER A 119 -10.41 0.98 19.40
C SER A 119 -9.30 0.33 18.58
N MET A 120 -8.24 1.09 18.26
CA MET A 120 -7.09 0.60 17.53
C MET A 120 -6.45 -0.58 18.26
N PRO A 121 -6.16 -1.69 17.57
CA PRO A 121 -5.45 -2.82 18.15
C PRO A 121 -4.07 -2.38 18.67
N ARG A 122 -3.70 -2.75 19.90
CA ARG A 122 -2.40 -2.44 20.51
C ARG A 122 -1.67 -3.72 20.90
N ASP A 123 -0.35 -3.66 20.95
CA ASP A 123 0.46 -4.72 21.55
C ASP A 123 0.37 -4.63 23.09
N ASP A 124 0.10 -5.74 23.77
CA ASP A 124 -0.17 -5.82 25.23
C ASP A 124 1.03 -5.45 26.14
N ILE A 125 2.07 -4.79 25.63
CA ILE A 125 3.28 -4.46 26.40
C ILE A 125 2.98 -3.47 27.55
N ASP A 126 1.90 -2.70 27.46
CA ASP A 126 1.57 -1.70 28.49
C ASP A 126 0.75 -2.24 29.67
N THR A 127 0.30 -3.50 29.64
CA THR A 127 -0.52 -4.06 30.74
C THR A 127 0.34 -4.71 31.84
N SER A 128 1.63 -4.96 31.60
CA SER A 128 2.53 -5.61 32.56
C SER A 128 3.17 -4.64 33.57
N ILE A 129 2.98 -3.32 33.43
CA ILE A 129 3.57 -2.32 34.33
C ILE A 129 2.65 -1.97 35.52
N TYR A 130 1.38 -2.40 35.52
CA TYR A 130 0.43 -2.08 36.59
C TYR A 130 -0.05 -3.23 37.47
N ASP A 131 0.39 -4.48 37.24
CA ASP A 131 0.02 -5.60 38.11
C ASP A 131 1.13 -5.91 39.13
N GLY A 132 1.38 -4.91 39.96
CA GLY A 132 2.29 -4.97 41.10
C GLY A 132 1.61 -4.41 42.33
N THR A 133 0.55 -5.06 42.84
CA THR A 133 0.24 -5.16 44.27
C THR A 133 -1.04 -5.96 44.54
N ASN A 134 -0.85 -7.12 45.21
CA ASN A 134 -1.77 -7.75 46.16
C ASN A 134 -3.11 -8.31 45.64
N PHE A 135 -3.19 -9.64 45.48
CA PHE A 135 -3.78 -10.52 46.50
C PHE A 135 -3.50 -11.99 46.16
N GLN A 136 -2.65 -12.64 46.97
CA GLN A 136 -2.52 -14.10 47.01
C GLN A 136 -3.87 -14.71 47.45
N ARG A 137 -4.45 -15.59 46.61
CA ARG A 137 -5.16 -16.76 47.13
C ARG A 137 -4.93 -17.96 46.22
N MET A 138 -4.32 -18.95 46.85
CA MET A 138 -3.85 -20.24 46.38
C MET A 138 -4.99 -21.12 45.85
N GLU A 139 -4.87 -21.61 44.62
CA GLU A 139 -5.42 -22.91 44.17
C GLU A 139 -4.77 -23.36 42.84
N SER A 140 -3.72 -24.17 43.01
CA SER A 140 -3.34 -25.38 42.24
C SER A 140 -3.54 -25.46 40.70
N ARG A 141 -2.38 -25.43 40.02
CA ARG A 141 -1.90 -26.32 38.93
C ARG A 141 -2.92 -26.77 37.86
N ASN A 142 -2.81 -26.16 36.68
CA ASN A 142 -2.67 -26.88 35.40
C ASN A 142 -1.78 -26.05 34.46
N ALA A 143 -0.83 -26.74 33.81
CA ALA A 143 0.30 -26.17 33.11
C ALA A 143 -0.13 -25.17 32.02
N CYS A 144 0.27 -23.91 32.19
CA CYS A 144 0.28 -22.93 31.12
C CYS A 144 1.48 -23.27 30.22
N GLU A 145 1.22 -23.86 29.07
CA GLU A 145 2.24 -23.93 28.02
C GLU A 145 2.58 -22.50 27.58
N PRO A 146 3.87 -22.16 27.40
CA PRO A 146 4.26 -20.88 26.84
C PRO A 146 3.87 -20.86 25.35
N SER A 147 2.95 -19.96 24.98
CA SER A 147 2.54 -19.75 23.59
C SER A 147 3.74 -19.35 22.72
N PRO A 148 3.91 -19.94 21.51
CA PRO A 148 5.06 -19.66 20.66
C PRO A 148 4.87 -18.33 19.91
N SER A 149 5.94 -17.52 19.90
CA SER A 149 6.11 -16.24 19.21
C SER A 149 5.31 -15.05 19.78
N SER A 150 5.99 -14.27 20.63
CA SER A 150 5.70 -12.84 20.82
C SER A 150 5.97 -12.10 19.50
N GLY A 151 5.09 -12.28 18.51
CA GLY A 151 5.11 -11.54 17.26
C GLY A 151 4.76 -10.09 17.54
N LYS A 152 5.74 -9.20 17.43
CA LYS A 152 5.50 -7.75 17.49
C LYS A 152 4.59 -7.36 16.32
N MET A 153 3.52 -6.60 16.57
CA MET A 153 2.65 -6.14 15.50
C MET A 153 3.46 -5.24 14.55
N PRO A 154 3.26 -5.34 13.22
CA PRO A 154 3.85 -4.36 12.31
C PRO A 154 3.35 -2.96 12.67
N ALA A 155 4.23 -1.97 12.57
CA ALA A 155 3.85 -0.59 12.80
C ALA A 155 2.74 -0.19 11.82
N PHE A 156 1.70 0.46 12.34
CA PHE A 156 0.63 0.99 11.50
C PHE A 156 1.08 2.30 10.87
N GLU A 157 1.35 2.29 9.57
CA GLU A 157 1.77 3.45 8.78
C GLU A 157 0.60 4.22 8.14
N GLY A 158 -0.63 3.78 8.42
CA GLY A 158 -1.87 4.31 7.84
C GLY A 158 -2.50 3.40 6.78
N VAL A 159 -3.72 3.75 6.39
CA VAL A 159 -4.47 3.00 5.36
C VAL A 159 -3.91 3.20 3.94
N GLN A 160 -3.46 4.41 3.61
CA GLN A 160 -3.07 4.77 2.24
C GLN A 160 -1.98 3.85 1.66
N PRO A 161 -0.87 3.53 2.37
CA PRO A 161 0.14 2.60 1.85
C PRO A 161 -0.43 1.22 1.48
N LEU A 162 -1.39 0.72 2.27
CA LEU A 162 -2.04 -0.57 2.04
C LEU A 162 -2.93 -0.56 0.79
N VAL A 163 -3.51 0.58 0.45
CA VAL A 163 -4.32 0.76 -0.78
C VAL A 163 -3.42 1.01 -1.99
N LEU A 164 -2.34 1.78 -1.83
CA LEU A 164 -1.34 2.01 -2.89
C LEU A 164 -0.69 0.71 -3.37
N LYS A 165 -0.52 -0.29 -2.49
CA LYS A 165 -0.10 -1.67 -2.87
C LYS A 165 -0.99 -2.25 -3.97
N GLY A 166 -2.30 -1.99 -3.92
CA GLY A 166 -3.27 -2.53 -4.86
C GLY A 166 -3.15 -2.00 -6.29
N LEU A 167 -2.44 -0.88 -6.49
CA LEU A 167 -2.09 -0.38 -7.82
C LEU A 167 -1.02 -1.25 -8.52
N MET A 168 -0.30 -2.11 -7.79
CA MET A 168 0.72 -3.03 -8.34
C MET A 168 0.12 -4.31 -8.99
N SER A 169 -1.18 -4.32 -9.30
CA SER A 169 -1.83 -5.47 -9.92
C SER A 169 -3.01 -5.04 -10.77
N VAL A 170 -3.11 -5.60 -11.97
CA VAL A 170 -4.25 -5.37 -12.88
C VAL A 170 -5.60 -5.80 -12.29
N VAL A 171 -5.60 -6.76 -11.35
CA VAL A 171 -6.82 -7.30 -10.73
C VAL A 171 -7.36 -6.35 -9.66
N SER A 172 -6.49 -5.80 -8.81
CA SER A 172 -6.88 -4.91 -7.71
C SER A 172 -6.85 -3.43 -8.07
N HIS A 173 -6.31 -3.07 -9.24
CA HIS A 173 -6.17 -1.68 -9.68
C HIS A 173 -7.49 -0.90 -9.55
N GLY A 174 -8.55 -1.33 -10.23
CA GLY A 174 -9.80 -0.57 -10.31
C GLY A 174 -10.41 -0.26 -8.95
N VAL A 175 -10.46 -1.26 -8.06
CA VAL A 175 -10.98 -1.07 -6.69
C VAL A 175 -10.02 -0.23 -5.82
N SER A 176 -8.71 -0.27 -6.08
CA SER A 176 -7.75 0.57 -5.36
C SER A 176 -7.90 2.05 -5.73
N ILE A 177 -8.14 2.37 -7.01
CA ILE A 177 -8.49 3.73 -7.44
C ILE A 177 -9.80 4.18 -6.79
N GLU A 178 -10.79 3.31 -6.70
CA GLU A 178 -12.08 3.59 -6.05
C GLU A 178 -11.92 3.97 -4.57
N VAL A 179 -11.07 3.24 -3.84
CA VAL A 179 -10.74 3.57 -2.44
C VAL A 179 -9.90 4.84 -2.34
N LEU A 180 -8.85 4.99 -3.16
CA LEU A 180 -8.01 6.20 -3.17
C LEU A 180 -8.84 7.46 -3.45
N SER A 181 -9.82 7.36 -4.36
CA SER A 181 -10.76 8.44 -4.67
C SER A 181 -11.55 8.86 -3.42
N ARG A 182 -12.08 7.91 -2.64
CA ARG A 182 -12.81 8.19 -1.38
C ARG A 182 -11.93 8.79 -0.29
N ILE A 183 -10.68 8.33 -0.17
CA ILE A 183 -9.76 8.82 0.86
C ILE A 183 -8.96 10.07 0.42
N THR A 184 -9.34 10.69 -0.70
CA THR A 184 -8.82 12.01 -1.15
C THR A 184 -9.42 13.12 -0.28
N ILE A 185 -9.07 13.09 1.01
CA ILE A 185 -9.55 14.02 2.04
C ILE A 185 -8.36 14.58 2.81
N HIS A 186 -8.48 15.83 3.25
CA HIS A 186 -7.39 16.57 3.87
C HIS A 186 -7.23 16.33 5.38
N SER A 187 -8.18 15.62 5.99
CA SER A 187 -8.23 15.33 7.43
C SER A 187 -7.84 13.88 7.74
N CYS A 188 -7.74 13.55 9.03
CA CYS A 188 -7.51 12.20 9.56
C CYS A 188 -6.18 11.54 9.16
N ASP A 189 -5.07 12.30 9.22
CA ASP A 189 -3.73 11.78 8.93
C ASP A 189 -3.36 10.60 9.86
N SER A 190 -3.76 10.61 11.14
CA SER A 190 -3.48 9.49 12.06
C SER A 190 -4.13 8.16 11.66
N ILE A 191 -5.11 8.18 10.75
CA ILE A 191 -5.74 6.99 10.19
C ILE A 191 -5.19 6.68 8.81
N PHE A 192 -5.10 7.67 7.92
CA PHE A 192 -4.83 7.42 6.51
C PHE A 192 -3.35 7.40 6.17
N GLY A 193 -2.48 8.03 6.95
CA GLY A 193 -1.02 7.99 6.75
C GLY A 193 -0.31 9.23 7.24
N ASP A 194 1.03 9.17 7.27
CA ASP A 194 1.87 10.24 7.79
C ASP A 194 1.58 11.63 7.17
N ALA A 195 1.36 12.63 8.02
CA ALA A 195 0.92 13.97 7.61
C ALA A 195 1.92 14.67 6.68
N GLU A 196 3.21 14.39 6.77
CA GLU A 196 4.23 15.00 5.91
C GLU A 196 4.23 14.40 4.49
N THR A 197 4.06 13.08 4.38
CA THR A 197 4.27 12.33 3.13
C THR A 197 2.97 11.90 2.44
N ARG A 198 1.84 11.86 3.15
CA ARG A 198 0.55 11.35 2.64
C ARG A 198 0.08 12.04 1.37
N LEU A 199 0.12 13.38 1.30
CA LEU A 199 -0.33 14.11 0.10
C LEU A 199 0.59 13.84 -1.10
N LEU A 200 1.90 13.82 -0.88
CA LEU A 200 2.89 13.47 -1.92
C LEU A 200 2.61 12.07 -2.47
N MET A 201 2.44 11.09 -1.60
CA MET A 201 2.17 9.71 -2.00
C MET A 201 0.79 9.53 -2.65
N HIS A 202 -0.20 10.32 -2.22
CA HIS A 202 -1.52 10.35 -2.83
C HIS A 202 -1.46 10.82 -4.28
N ILE A 203 -0.78 11.94 -4.51
CA ILE A 203 -0.57 12.49 -5.85
C ILE A 203 0.27 11.53 -6.68
N THR A 204 1.37 11.00 -6.13
CA THR A 204 2.26 10.07 -6.85
C THR A 204 1.53 8.80 -7.30
N GLY A 205 0.61 8.27 -6.48
CA GLY A 205 -0.18 7.08 -6.84
C GLY A 205 -1.32 7.35 -7.83
N LEU A 206 -1.99 8.50 -7.74
CA LEU A 206 -3.14 8.82 -8.60
C LEU A 206 -2.79 9.54 -9.90
N LEU A 207 -1.67 10.27 -9.95
CA LEU A 207 -1.29 11.06 -11.12
C LEU A 207 -1.12 10.19 -12.40
N PRO A 208 -0.54 8.97 -12.36
CA PRO A 208 -0.51 8.10 -13.53
C PRO A 208 -1.90 7.79 -14.07
N TRP A 209 -2.89 7.57 -13.19
CA TRP A 209 -4.28 7.32 -13.57
C TRP A 209 -4.94 8.55 -14.20
N LEU A 210 -4.73 9.73 -13.62
CA LEU A 210 -5.25 11.00 -14.15
C LEU A 210 -4.67 11.28 -15.55
N CYS A 211 -3.35 11.15 -15.71
CA CYS A 211 -2.69 11.27 -17.00
C CYS A 211 -3.25 10.29 -18.04
N LEU A 212 -3.53 9.03 -17.66
CA LEU A 212 -4.12 8.06 -18.58
C LEU A 212 -5.48 8.55 -19.11
N GLN A 213 -6.29 9.23 -18.30
CA GLN A 213 -7.59 9.75 -18.75
C GLN A 213 -7.47 10.90 -19.76
N LEU A 214 -6.33 11.60 -19.83
CA LEU A 214 -6.06 12.60 -20.88
C LEU A 214 -5.65 11.96 -22.21
N SER A 215 -5.05 10.77 -22.15
CA SER A 215 -4.52 10.08 -23.33
C SER A 215 -5.54 9.26 -24.11
N GLN A 216 -6.74 9.05 -23.55
CA GLN A 216 -7.81 8.34 -24.22
C GLN A 216 -8.54 9.32 -25.14
N GLU A 217 -8.26 9.24 -26.44
CA GLU A 217 -8.94 10.06 -27.45
C GLU A 217 -10.46 9.92 -27.30
N ALA A 218 -11.14 11.06 -27.18
CA ALA A 218 -12.59 11.19 -27.06
C ALA A 218 -13.28 10.82 -28.37
N VAL A 219 -13.17 9.56 -28.77
CA VAL A 219 -14.08 8.94 -29.72
C VAL A 219 -15.15 8.27 -28.85
N VAL A 220 -16.42 8.48 -29.21
CA VAL A 220 -17.65 7.90 -28.59
C VAL A 220 -18.41 8.87 -27.68
N GLY A 221 -19.71 8.98 -27.96
CA GLY A 221 -20.65 9.99 -27.47
C GLY A 221 -20.93 10.02 -25.94
N PRO A 222 -21.91 10.84 -25.51
CA PRO A 222 -22.05 11.34 -24.13
C PRO A 222 -22.36 10.31 -23.03
N ALA A 223 -22.41 9.01 -23.34
CA ALA A 223 -22.73 7.93 -22.41
C ALA A 223 -21.72 6.76 -22.47
N SER A 224 -20.47 7.00 -22.90
CA SER A 224 -19.45 5.95 -22.93
C SER A 224 -18.83 5.71 -21.54
N PRO A 225 -18.45 4.47 -21.19
CA PRO A 225 -17.76 4.15 -19.94
C PRO A 225 -16.44 4.93 -19.73
N LEU A 226 -15.81 5.38 -20.82
CA LEU A 226 -14.60 6.20 -20.79
C LEU A 226 -14.90 7.63 -20.29
N GLN A 227 -16.05 8.19 -20.67
CA GLN A 227 -16.48 9.51 -20.20
C GLN A 227 -16.76 9.51 -18.69
N GLU A 228 -17.35 8.44 -18.15
CA GLU A 228 -17.57 8.29 -16.71
C GLU A 228 -16.24 8.27 -15.94
N GLN A 229 -15.22 7.59 -16.45
CA GLN A 229 -13.88 7.56 -15.86
C GLN A 229 -13.21 8.94 -15.89
N TYR A 230 -13.34 9.69 -16.99
CA TYR A 230 -12.82 11.05 -17.07
C TYR A 230 -13.53 12.00 -16.09
N GLN A 231 -14.87 11.93 -15.99
CA GLN A 231 -15.63 12.73 -15.02
C GLN A 231 -15.21 12.42 -13.57
N LYS A 232 -14.97 11.15 -13.26
CA LYS A 232 -14.43 10.74 -11.96
C LYS A 232 -13.02 11.29 -11.75
N ALA A 233 -12.17 11.28 -12.76
CA ALA A 233 -10.84 11.88 -12.67
C ALA A 233 -10.91 13.39 -12.39
N CYS A 234 -11.85 14.11 -13.02
CA CYS A 234 -12.09 15.52 -12.72
C CYS A 234 -12.52 15.74 -11.26
N SER A 235 -13.42 14.91 -10.71
CA SER A 235 -13.85 15.05 -9.31
C SER A 235 -12.72 14.75 -8.32
N VAL A 236 -11.90 13.72 -8.60
CA VAL A 236 -10.72 13.39 -7.79
C VAL A 236 -9.69 14.50 -7.85
N ALA A 237 -9.40 15.07 -9.02
CA ALA A 237 -8.49 16.20 -9.16
C ALA A 237 -8.99 17.43 -8.40
N ALA A 238 -10.30 17.72 -8.43
CA ALA A 238 -10.89 18.80 -7.63
C ALA A 238 -10.68 18.56 -6.12
N ASN A 239 -10.83 17.32 -5.64
CA ASN A 239 -10.58 16.97 -4.24
C ASN A 239 -9.08 17.10 -3.87
N ILE A 240 -8.16 16.71 -4.76
CA ILE A 240 -6.72 16.94 -4.57
C ILE A 240 -6.44 18.45 -4.48
N ALA A 241 -7.07 19.28 -5.31
CA ALA A 241 -6.92 20.72 -5.25
C ALA A 241 -7.41 21.32 -3.92
N ILE A 242 -8.55 20.86 -3.40
CA ILE A 242 -9.05 21.25 -2.07
C ILE A 242 -8.04 20.87 -0.98
N TRP A 243 -7.47 19.67 -1.05
CA TRP A 243 -6.45 19.22 -0.11
C TRP A 243 -5.17 20.06 -0.19
N CYS A 244 -4.73 20.40 -1.39
CA CYS A 244 -3.58 21.29 -1.60
C CYS A 244 -3.81 22.66 -0.93
N ARG A 245 -4.99 23.27 -1.10
CA ARG A 245 -5.34 24.55 -0.42
C ARG A 245 -5.35 24.42 1.10
N ALA A 246 -5.87 23.31 1.62
CA ALA A 246 -5.87 23.07 3.07
C ALA A 246 -4.44 22.96 3.66
N LYS A 247 -3.45 22.60 2.83
CA LYS A 247 -2.01 22.60 3.18
C LYS A 247 -1.24 23.83 2.69
N SER A 248 -1.94 24.88 2.25
CA SER A 248 -1.35 26.13 1.73
C SER A 248 -0.45 25.92 0.49
N LEU A 249 -0.76 24.93 -0.34
CA LEU A 249 -0.08 24.66 -1.61
C LEU A 249 -0.91 25.19 -2.79
N ASP A 250 -1.06 26.51 -2.85
CA ASP A 250 -2.02 27.17 -3.75
C ASP A 250 -1.71 26.96 -5.23
N GLU A 251 -0.44 27.00 -5.64
CA GLU A 251 -0.03 26.77 -7.03
C GLU A 251 -0.41 25.35 -7.49
N LEU A 252 -0.15 24.35 -6.65
CA LEU A 252 -0.51 22.96 -6.94
C LEU A 252 -2.03 22.78 -6.99
N ALA A 253 -2.76 23.48 -6.12
CA ALA A 253 -4.20 23.49 -6.15
C ALA A 253 -4.77 24.08 -7.45
N ILE A 254 -4.16 25.14 -7.99
CA ILE A 254 -4.57 25.75 -9.26
C ILE A 254 -4.42 24.73 -10.39
N VAL A 255 -3.29 24.03 -10.47
CA VAL A 255 -3.04 23.03 -11.54
C VAL A 255 -4.09 21.91 -11.52
N PHE A 256 -4.37 21.31 -10.36
CA PHE A 256 -5.38 20.25 -10.26
C PHE A 256 -6.82 20.79 -10.47
N MET A 257 -7.09 22.04 -10.11
CA MET A 257 -8.37 22.68 -10.42
C MET A 257 -8.53 22.91 -11.93
N SER A 258 -7.48 23.34 -12.64
CA SER A 258 -7.46 23.47 -14.10
C SER A 258 -7.66 22.12 -14.80
N TYR A 259 -7.04 21.05 -14.29
CA TYR A 259 -7.34 19.69 -14.74
C TYR A 259 -8.84 19.38 -14.59
N SER A 260 -9.42 19.62 -13.41
CA SER A 260 -10.83 19.29 -13.13
C SER A 260 -11.82 20.03 -14.02
N ARG A 261 -11.44 21.20 -14.55
CA ARG A 261 -12.22 22.03 -15.47
C ARG A 261 -12.02 21.68 -16.95
N GLY A 262 -11.13 20.74 -17.26
CA GLY A 262 -10.80 20.36 -18.63
C GLY A 262 -9.90 21.35 -19.37
N GLU A 263 -9.19 22.23 -18.63
CA GLU A 263 -8.26 23.20 -19.21
C GLU A 263 -6.93 22.51 -19.62
N ILE A 264 -6.53 21.46 -18.91
CA ILE A 264 -5.35 20.65 -19.21
C ILE A 264 -5.73 19.50 -20.14
N LYS A 265 -5.12 19.46 -21.34
CA LYS A 265 -5.48 18.53 -22.42
C LYS A 265 -4.41 17.50 -22.79
N SER A 266 -3.18 17.66 -22.30
CA SER A 266 -2.08 16.73 -22.58
C SER A 266 -1.38 16.31 -21.31
N VAL A 267 -0.83 15.08 -21.34
CA VAL A 267 -0.06 14.51 -20.23
C VAL A 267 1.19 15.36 -19.98
N GLU A 268 1.87 15.77 -21.04
CA GLU A 268 3.08 16.59 -20.98
C GLU A 268 2.83 17.93 -20.29
N ASN A 269 1.71 18.60 -20.60
CA ASN A 269 1.36 19.86 -19.95
C ASN A 269 1.06 19.67 -18.46
N LEU A 270 0.32 18.62 -18.10
CA LEU A 270 0.04 18.32 -16.69
C LEU A 270 1.34 18.08 -15.92
N LEU A 271 2.22 17.23 -16.46
CA LEU A 271 3.47 16.87 -15.80
C LEU A 271 4.42 18.06 -15.69
N ALA A 272 4.53 18.89 -16.72
CA ALA A 272 5.35 20.11 -16.68
C ALA A 272 4.89 21.11 -15.61
N CYS A 273 3.59 21.18 -15.32
CA CYS A 273 3.05 22.02 -14.25
C CYS A 273 3.21 21.40 -12.86
N VAL A 274 3.02 20.08 -12.72
CA VAL A 274 3.03 19.40 -11.41
C VAL A 274 4.44 19.09 -10.92
N SER A 275 5.36 18.64 -11.79
CA SER A 275 6.70 18.19 -11.37
C SER A 275 7.53 19.25 -10.63
N PRO A 276 7.65 20.53 -11.06
CA PRO A 276 8.44 21.51 -10.31
C PRO A 276 7.85 21.81 -8.94
N LEU A 277 6.52 21.79 -8.82
CA LEU A 277 5.81 22.04 -7.56
C LEU A 277 5.97 20.88 -6.56
N LEU A 278 5.97 19.64 -7.04
CA LEU A 278 6.27 18.49 -6.19
C LEU A 278 7.73 18.50 -5.72
N CYS A 279 8.67 18.76 -6.64
CA CYS A 279 10.09 18.75 -6.32
C CYS A 279 10.45 19.88 -5.33
N SER A 280 9.94 21.09 -5.54
CA SER A 280 10.21 22.22 -4.63
C SER A 280 9.68 21.99 -3.21
N GLN A 281 8.54 21.32 -3.06
CA GLN A 281 7.89 21.14 -1.76
C GLN A 281 8.40 19.91 -0.97
N TRP A 282 8.74 18.80 -1.65
CA TRP A 282 9.06 17.55 -0.94
C TRP A 282 10.47 17.01 -1.20
N PHE A 283 11.17 17.47 -2.24
CA PHE A 283 12.46 16.92 -2.61
C PHE A 283 13.61 17.81 -2.13
N PRO A 284 14.77 17.23 -1.75
CA PRO A 284 15.15 15.81 -1.86
C PRO A 284 14.68 14.93 -0.69
N LYS A 285 14.12 15.49 0.39
CA LYS A 285 13.82 14.77 1.65
C LYS A 285 13.02 13.48 1.42
N ASN A 286 11.99 13.54 0.57
CA ASN A 286 11.05 12.43 0.34
C ASN A 286 11.12 11.86 -1.09
N SER A 287 12.18 12.15 -1.84
CA SER A 287 12.31 11.72 -3.26
C SER A 287 12.33 10.19 -3.40
N ALA A 288 13.02 9.49 -2.49
CA ALA A 288 13.10 8.03 -2.49
C ALA A 288 11.72 7.35 -2.39
N LEU A 289 10.77 7.95 -1.67
CA LEU A 289 9.40 7.42 -1.55
C LEU A 289 8.65 7.52 -2.88
N ALA A 290 8.69 8.69 -3.52
CA ALA A 290 8.01 8.94 -4.78
C ALA A 290 8.62 8.11 -5.91
N PHE A 291 9.94 8.19 -6.11
CA PHE A 291 10.63 7.40 -7.13
C PHE A 291 10.48 5.89 -6.87
N GLY A 292 10.66 5.44 -5.63
CA GLY A 292 10.51 4.03 -5.28
C GLY A 292 9.09 3.48 -5.49
N HIS A 293 8.05 4.32 -5.37
CA HIS A 293 6.69 3.91 -5.73
C HIS A 293 6.47 3.87 -7.24
N LEU A 294 6.94 4.88 -7.98
CA LEU A 294 6.83 4.91 -9.45
C LEU A 294 7.59 3.75 -10.11
N LEU A 295 8.78 3.41 -9.62
CA LEU A 295 9.54 2.26 -10.12
C LEU A 295 8.81 0.93 -9.86
N ARG A 296 8.19 0.75 -8.68
CA ARG A 296 7.37 -0.42 -8.40
C ARG A 296 6.13 -0.49 -9.30
N LEU A 297 5.49 0.65 -9.58
CA LEU A 297 4.38 0.71 -10.55
C LEU A 297 4.85 0.36 -11.97
N LEU A 298 6.04 0.81 -12.36
CA LEU A 298 6.61 0.53 -13.68
C LEU A 298 6.89 -0.97 -13.86
N GLU A 299 7.41 -1.62 -12.81
CA GLU A 299 7.76 -3.04 -12.80
C GLU A 299 6.55 -3.97 -12.70
N LYS A 300 5.58 -3.67 -11.81
CA LYS A 300 4.49 -4.60 -11.44
C LYS A 300 3.09 -4.12 -11.81
N GLY A 301 2.94 -2.83 -12.10
CA GLY A 301 1.65 -2.22 -12.38
C GLY A 301 1.08 -2.59 -13.75
N PRO A 302 -0.12 -2.06 -14.08
CA PRO A 302 -0.73 -2.24 -15.39
C PRO A 302 0.16 -1.70 -16.52
N VAL A 303 0.28 -2.46 -17.60
CA VAL A 303 1.11 -2.10 -18.77
C VAL A 303 0.73 -0.73 -19.36
N GLY A 304 -0.57 -0.37 -19.32
CA GLY A 304 -1.05 0.93 -19.79
C GLY A 304 -0.48 2.15 -19.04
N TYR A 305 0.14 1.97 -17.86
CA TYR A 305 0.77 3.06 -17.13
C TYR A 305 2.23 3.27 -17.47
N GLN A 306 2.91 2.30 -18.09
CA GLN A 306 4.36 2.34 -18.26
C GLN A 306 4.84 3.62 -18.96
N ARG A 307 4.19 3.99 -20.08
CA ARG A 307 4.50 5.23 -20.81
C ARG A 307 4.37 6.48 -19.93
N VAL A 308 3.24 6.60 -19.23
CA VAL A 308 2.95 7.75 -18.36
C VAL A 308 3.94 7.82 -17.20
N ILE A 309 4.29 6.68 -16.61
CA ILE A 309 5.26 6.61 -15.51
C ILE A 309 6.66 7.03 -15.99
N LEU A 310 7.09 6.60 -17.18
CA LEU A 310 8.37 7.04 -17.76
C LEU A 310 8.40 8.55 -17.97
N LEU A 311 7.32 9.14 -18.51
CA LEU A 311 7.20 10.59 -18.64
C LEU A 311 7.24 11.31 -17.28
N MET A 312 6.60 10.75 -16.26
CA MET A 312 6.65 11.26 -14.89
C MET A 312 8.06 11.20 -14.29
N LEU A 313 8.75 10.06 -14.44
CA LEU A 313 10.13 9.87 -13.96
C LEU A 313 11.06 10.91 -14.60
N LYS A 314 10.97 11.09 -15.93
CA LYS A 314 11.72 12.12 -16.65
C LYS A 314 11.44 13.52 -16.08
N ALA A 315 10.17 13.89 -15.95
CA ALA A 315 9.77 15.22 -15.50
C ALA A 315 10.24 15.54 -14.06
N LEU A 316 10.27 14.53 -13.18
CA LEU A 316 10.76 14.70 -11.80
C LEU A 316 12.30 14.81 -11.76
N LEU A 317 13.02 13.97 -12.53
CA LEU A 317 14.48 13.99 -12.60
C LEU A 317 15.04 15.33 -13.11
N GLN A 318 14.30 16.04 -13.98
CA GLN A 318 14.69 17.37 -14.46
C GLN A 318 14.80 18.43 -13.35
N HIS A 319 14.14 18.22 -12.20
CA HIS A 319 14.08 19.20 -11.11
C HIS A 319 14.76 18.71 -9.83
N THR A 320 15.24 17.47 -9.76
CA THR A 320 15.86 16.92 -8.54
C THR A 320 16.86 15.84 -8.88
N PRO A 321 18.10 15.91 -8.36
CA PRO A 321 19.06 14.84 -8.53
C PRO A 321 18.59 13.55 -7.84
N MET A 322 18.75 12.43 -8.54
CA MET A 322 18.45 11.10 -7.98
C MET A 322 19.46 10.76 -6.88
N ASP A 323 18.99 10.09 -5.82
CA ASP A 323 19.89 9.51 -4.81
C ASP A 323 20.74 8.40 -5.45
N ALA A 324 22.06 8.45 -5.23
CA ALA A 324 23.03 7.49 -5.75
C ALA A 324 22.70 6.04 -5.36
N ALA A 325 22.01 5.82 -4.22
CA ALA A 325 21.58 4.49 -3.81
C ALA A 325 20.46 3.91 -4.68
N GLN A 326 19.60 4.76 -5.26
CA GLN A 326 18.44 4.35 -6.06
C GLN A 326 18.72 4.35 -7.57
N SER A 327 19.75 5.09 -8.02
CA SER A 327 20.14 5.16 -9.44
C SER A 327 20.39 3.79 -10.10
N PRO A 328 21.09 2.82 -9.48
CA PRO A 328 21.28 1.49 -10.08
C PRO A 328 19.97 0.74 -10.27
N HIS A 329 19.05 0.87 -9.33
CA HIS A 329 17.74 0.22 -9.40
C HIS A 329 16.87 0.81 -10.51
N MET A 330 16.84 2.14 -10.62
CA MET A 330 16.16 2.83 -11.72
C MET A 330 16.74 2.42 -13.08
N TYR A 331 18.07 2.43 -13.21
CA TYR A 331 18.73 1.99 -14.44
C TYR A 331 18.31 0.57 -14.83
N ALA A 332 18.38 -0.37 -13.88
CA ALA A 332 18.06 -1.77 -14.13
C ALA A 332 16.62 -2.01 -14.61
N ILE A 333 15.64 -1.27 -14.07
CA ILE A 333 14.23 -1.38 -14.51
C ILE A 333 14.05 -0.71 -15.87
N VAL A 334 14.52 0.53 -16.03
CA VAL A 334 14.26 1.32 -17.24
C VAL A 334 15.02 0.76 -18.45
N SER A 335 16.23 0.21 -18.26
CA SER A 335 17.01 -0.39 -19.35
C SER A 335 16.31 -1.56 -20.02
N GLN A 336 15.52 -2.34 -19.26
CA GLN A 336 14.72 -3.45 -19.80
C GLN A 336 13.64 -2.98 -20.78
N LEU A 337 13.23 -1.71 -20.68
CA LEU A 337 12.19 -1.12 -21.54
C LEU A 337 12.77 -0.49 -22.81
N VAL A 338 14.09 -0.38 -22.96
CA VAL A 338 14.73 0.17 -24.16
C VAL A 338 14.51 -0.70 -25.38
N GLU A 339 14.37 -2.03 -25.20
CA GLU A 339 14.06 -2.97 -26.28
C GLU A 339 12.55 -3.06 -26.59
N SER A 340 11.72 -2.30 -25.89
CA SER A 340 10.26 -2.31 -26.04
C SER A 340 9.75 -1.21 -26.98
N THR A 341 8.43 -1.15 -27.18
CA THR A 341 7.76 -0.05 -27.91
C THR A 341 7.85 1.31 -27.21
N LEU A 342 8.35 1.35 -25.97
CA LEU A 342 8.54 2.56 -25.15
C LEU A 342 10.00 3.04 -25.14
N CYS A 343 10.79 2.63 -26.14
CA CYS A 343 12.23 2.87 -26.18
C CYS A 343 12.61 4.35 -26.07
N TRP A 344 11.84 5.25 -26.71
CA TRP A 344 12.10 6.69 -26.68
C TRP A 344 11.88 7.29 -25.31
N GLU A 345 10.77 6.96 -24.65
CA GLU A 345 10.49 7.41 -23.30
C GLU A 345 11.55 6.87 -22.33
N ALA A 346 11.89 5.58 -22.44
CA ALA A 346 12.91 4.93 -21.60
C ALA A 346 14.29 5.57 -21.76
N LEU A 347 14.75 5.79 -23.00
CA LEU A 347 16.02 6.48 -23.28
C LEU A 347 16.01 7.90 -22.68
N SER A 348 14.90 8.64 -22.81
CA SER A 348 14.83 9.99 -22.24
C SER A 348 14.90 10.02 -20.72
N VAL A 349 14.41 8.96 -20.04
CA VAL A 349 14.60 8.81 -18.58
C VAL A 349 16.06 8.51 -18.25
N LEU A 350 16.72 7.63 -19.01
CA LEU A 350 18.13 7.30 -18.80
C LEU A 350 19.04 8.51 -19.05
N GLU A 351 18.76 9.31 -20.08
CA GLU A 351 19.46 10.59 -20.32
C GLU A 351 19.27 11.56 -19.16
N ALA A 352 18.03 11.74 -18.66
CA ALA A 352 17.75 12.59 -17.51
C ALA A 352 18.46 12.10 -16.23
N LEU A 353 18.52 10.78 -16.03
CA LEU A 353 19.23 10.16 -14.91
C LEU A 353 20.74 10.43 -14.99
N LEU A 354 21.35 10.30 -16.18
CA LEU A 354 22.77 10.61 -16.40
C LEU A 354 23.08 12.09 -16.13
N GLN A 355 22.25 12.99 -16.64
CA GLN A 355 22.38 14.43 -16.38
C GLN A 355 22.27 14.74 -14.88
N SER A 356 21.35 14.08 -14.18
CA SER A 356 21.17 14.23 -12.73
C SER A 356 22.37 13.73 -11.90
N CYS A 357 23.07 12.71 -12.37
CA CYS A 357 24.30 12.21 -11.74
C CYS A 357 25.52 13.10 -12.02
N SER A 358 25.50 13.89 -13.09
CA SER A 358 26.61 14.76 -13.50
C SER A 358 26.64 16.11 -12.76
N SER A 359 25.57 16.50 -12.08
CA SER A 359 25.49 17.75 -11.32
C SER A 359 26.13 17.66 -9.93
N MET A 360 27.38 17.23 -9.84
CA MET A 360 28.24 17.48 -8.68
C MET A 360 28.83 18.90 -8.79
N PRO A 361 28.86 19.73 -7.73
CA PRO A 361 29.41 21.07 -7.79
C PRO A 361 30.95 21.00 -7.81
N GLY A 362 31.51 20.87 -9.01
CA GLY A 362 32.93 21.05 -9.30
C GLY A 362 33.15 22.38 -10.02
N SER A 363 33.61 23.38 -9.26
CA SER A 363 34.39 24.55 -9.72
C SER A 363 33.99 25.25 -11.02
N HIS A 364 33.38 26.44 -10.89
CA HIS A 364 33.58 27.53 -11.85
C HIS A 364 34.09 28.77 -11.10
N SER A 365 35.39 28.80 -10.82
CA SER A 365 36.14 30.05 -10.95
C SER A 365 36.62 30.10 -12.40
N HIS A 366 35.92 30.87 -13.22
CA HIS A 366 36.40 31.30 -14.51
C HIS A 366 37.76 32.00 -14.32
N ASP A 367 38.80 31.51 -14.98
CA ASP A 367 39.75 32.43 -15.60
C ASP A 367 40.31 31.85 -16.89
N HIS A 368 40.35 32.70 -17.92
CA HIS A 368 40.83 32.41 -19.25
C HIS A 368 42.36 32.59 -19.33
N GLY A 369 43.06 31.69 -20.03
CA GLY A 369 44.47 31.86 -20.37
C GLY A 369 44.93 30.79 -21.36
N ALA A 370 45.47 31.22 -22.50
CA ALA A 370 45.79 30.43 -23.68
C ALA A 370 47.29 30.02 -23.77
N PHE A 371 47.56 29.03 -24.65
CA PHE A 371 48.86 28.54 -25.19
C PHE A 371 49.80 27.87 -24.16
N ASP A 372 50.58 26.80 -24.43
CA ASP A 372 51.39 26.44 -25.60
C ASP A 372 51.77 24.92 -25.58
N ASN A 373 52.30 24.41 -26.69
CA ASN A 373 52.77 23.04 -26.96
C ASN A 373 53.93 22.55 -26.06
N GLY A 374 54.01 21.22 -25.85
CA GLY A 374 55.22 20.56 -25.34
C GLY A 374 55.13 19.03 -25.23
N LEU A 375 55.98 18.34 -25.99
CA LEU A 375 56.19 16.88 -26.07
C LEU A 375 56.96 16.34 -24.84
N GLY A 376 56.61 15.17 -24.30
CA GLY A 376 57.41 14.48 -23.27
C GLY A 376 56.88 13.12 -22.80
N THR A 377 57.76 12.12 -22.88
CA THR A 377 57.74 10.67 -22.62
C THR A 377 57.29 10.13 -21.25
N ASP A 378 56.70 8.92 -21.27
CA ASP A 378 56.70 7.78 -20.31
C ASP A 378 56.78 8.00 -18.78
N GLU A 379 55.77 7.51 -18.03
CA GLU A 379 55.82 6.27 -17.21
C GLU A 379 54.57 6.12 -16.31
N LYS A 380 53.96 4.92 -16.38
CA LYS A 380 53.45 4.06 -15.29
C LYS A 380 53.25 4.70 -13.89
N ILE A 381 52.04 4.55 -13.31
CA ILE A 381 51.75 3.93 -11.98
C ILE A 381 50.46 4.45 -11.30
N LEU A 382 49.64 3.46 -10.90
CA LEU A 382 48.64 3.34 -9.83
C LEU A 382 47.55 4.41 -9.60
N ALA A 383 46.32 3.91 -9.65
CA ALA A 383 45.19 4.37 -8.86
C ALA A 383 45.53 4.53 -7.37
N PRO A 384 44.90 5.49 -6.67
CA PRO A 384 44.67 5.39 -5.24
C PRO A 384 43.22 4.98 -4.99
N GLN A 385 43.05 3.77 -4.47
CA GLN A 385 41.91 3.46 -3.62
C GLN A 385 42.05 4.25 -2.31
N THR A 386 40.99 4.94 -1.91
CA THR A 386 40.81 5.32 -0.50
C THR A 386 39.48 4.79 0.00
N SER A 387 39.64 3.65 0.68
CA SER A 387 38.72 3.10 1.67
C SER A 387 38.37 4.19 2.70
N PHE A 388 37.09 4.54 2.80
CA PHE A 388 36.54 5.15 4.01
C PHE A 388 35.37 4.32 4.52
N LYS A 389 35.62 3.69 5.67
CA LYS A 389 34.70 2.87 6.45
C LYS A 389 33.85 3.83 7.30
N ALA A 390 32.68 4.21 6.82
CA ALA A 390 31.66 4.88 7.64
C ALA A 390 30.62 3.85 8.09
N ARG A 391 30.54 3.69 9.41
CA ARG A 391 29.67 2.73 10.10
C ARG A 391 28.31 3.40 10.29
N SER A 392 27.36 3.07 9.42
CA SER A 392 25.94 3.45 9.55
C SER A 392 25.08 2.25 9.16
N GLY A 393 24.22 1.81 10.06
CA GLY A 393 23.51 0.53 9.98
C GLY A 393 22.53 0.42 8.79
N PRO A 394 22.36 -0.77 8.21
CA PRO A 394 21.42 -0.96 7.11
C PRO A 394 19.98 -1.04 7.62
N LEU A 395 19.11 -0.19 7.06
CA LEU A 395 17.67 -0.41 7.00
C LEU A 395 17.43 -1.66 6.15
N GLN A 396 17.09 -2.77 6.81
CA GLN A 396 16.71 -4.02 6.15
C GLN A 396 15.30 -3.90 5.60
N TYR A 397 15.19 -3.74 4.28
CA TYR A 397 14.01 -4.16 3.52
C TYR A 397 14.47 -5.21 2.51
N ALA A 398 14.13 -6.46 2.80
CA ALA A 398 14.52 -7.62 2.00
C ALA A 398 13.74 -7.67 0.69
N MET A 399 14.49 -7.77 -0.42
CA MET A 399 13.99 -7.93 -1.79
C MET A 399 14.33 -9.35 -2.25
N GLY A 400 13.34 -10.09 -2.75
CA GLY A 400 13.53 -11.42 -3.35
C GLY A 400 13.15 -11.39 -4.83
N LEU A 401 14.16 -11.53 -5.70
CA LEU A 401 14.05 -11.77 -7.14
C LEU A 401 13.98 -13.28 -7.40
N GLY A 402 13.21 -13.73 -8.39
CA GLY A 402 13.26 -15.14 -8.82
C GLY A 402 12.45 -15.47 -10.08
N PHE A 403 13.17 -15.80 -11.16
CA PHE A 403 12.85 -16.69 -12.30
C PHE A 403 14.20 -16.93 -13.02
N GLY A 404 14.63 -18.06 -13.57
CA GLY A 404 14.22 -19.47 -13.63
C GLY A 404 15.28 -20.25 -14.43
N THR A 405 15.41 -21.57 -14.15
CA THR A 405 15.98 -22.69 -14.96
C THR A 405 17.42 -22.64 -15.51
N ASP A 406 18.37 -23.41 -14.95
CA ASP A 406 18.79 -24.76 -15.42
C ASP A 406 19.94 -25.37 -14.56
N SER A 407 20.25 -26.65 -14.82
CA SER A 407 20.72 -27.78 -13.97
C SER A 407 22.19 -27.92 -13.48
N THR A 408 22.33 -28.32 -12.20
CA THR A 408 23.30 -29.27 -11.52
C THR A 408 24.80 -28.95 -11.30
N PRO A 409 25.52 -29.60 -10.33
CA PRO A 409 25.19 -29.89 -8.92
C PRO A 409 26.33 -29.60 -7.89
N ALA A 410 25.95 -29.60 -6.60
CA ALA A 410 26.72 -29.92 -5.38
C ALA A 410 27.84 -28.99 -4.86
N ALA A 411 27.56 -28.30 -3.75
CA ALA A 411 28.40 -28.29 -2.55
C ALA A 411 27.55 -27.92 -1.32
N GLN A 412 27.50 -28.83 -0.33
CA GLN A 412 26.86 -28.63 0.97
C GLN A 412 27.68 -27.66 1.84
N GLY A 413 27.01 -26.69 2.44
CA GLY A 413 27.55 -25.84 3.50
C GLY A 413 26.39 -25.12 4.19
N GLY A 414 26.05 -25.55 5.40
CA GLY A 414 24.83 -25.16 6.10
C GLY A 414 24.85 -23.75 6.70
N ALA A 415 23.70 -23.07 6.56
CA ALA A 415 23.13 -22.15 7.54
C ALA A 415 21.63 -22.07 7.24
N THR A 416 20.79 -22.65 8.10
CA THR A 416 19.33 -22.58 8.02
C THR A 416 18.85 -21.18 8.38
N GLU A 417 18.89 -20.25 7.42
CA GLU A 417 17.97 -19.12 7.43
C GLU A 417 16.57 -19.68 7.16
N SER A 418 15.78 -19.85 8.21
CA SER A 418 14.33 -20.04 8.09
C SER A 418 13.68 -18.72 7.68
N GLY A 419 13.99 -18.28 6.46
CA GLY A 419 13.37 -17.10 5.85
C GLY A 419 11.91 -17.41 5.56
N ILE A 420 11.01 -16.93 6.43
CA ILE A 420 9.57 -16.93 6.17
C ILE A 420 9.36 -16.21 4.83
N SER A 421 8.63 -16.84 3.90
CA SER A 421 8.38 -16.21 2.60
C SER A 421 7.60 -14.89 2.78
N PRO A 422 7.75 -13.89 1.89
CA PRO A 422 6.99 -12.63 1.99
C PRO A 422 5.48 -12.85 2.11
N ARG A 423 4.98 -13.89 1.42
CA ARG A 423 3.58 -14.31 1.45
C ARG A 423 3.15 -14.88 2.80
N ASP A 424 3.99 -15.70 3.40
CA ASP A 424 3.72 -16.27 4.72
C ASP A 424 3.80 -15.19 5.81
N LEU A 425 4.71 -14.22 5.67
CA LEU A 425 4.79 -13.07 6.55
C LEU A 425 3.55 -12.17 6.43
N ALA A 426 3.09 -11.90 5.20
CA ALA A 426 1.86 -11.15 4.95
C ALA A 426 0.63 -11.84 5.57
N LEU A 427 0.55 -13.16 5.45
CA LEU A 427 -0.51 -13.96 6.07
C LEU A 427 -0.42 -13.94 7.61
N GLN A 428 0.79 -14.08 8.15
CA GLN A 428 1.04 -14.00 9.59
C GLN A 428 0.60 -12.65 10.15
N ASN A 429 1.00 -11.54 9.50
CA ASN A 429 0.60 -10.18 9.88
C ASN A 429 -0.92 -10.01 9.82
N THR A 430 -1.54 -10.46 8.72
CA THR A 430 -3.00 -10.41 8.56
C THR A 430 -3.72 -11.10 9.72
N ARG A 431 -3.28 -12.30 10.09
CA ARG A 431 -3.88 -13.08 11.19
C ARG A 431 -3.63 -12.42 12.53
N LEU A 432 -2.41 -12.00 12.79
CA LEU A 432 -2.02 -11.38 14.06
C LEU A 432 -2.84 -10.13 14.33
N ILE A 433 -2.90 -9.20 13.37
CA ILE A 433 -3.67 -7.95 13.52
C ILE A 433 -5.16 -8.25 13.66
N LEU A 434 -5.73 -9.14 12.82
CA LEU A 434 -7.16 -9.48 12.90
C LEU A 434 -7.51 -10.15 14.22
N GLY A 435 -6.63 -11.00 14.77
CA GLY A 435 -6.76 -11.57 16.11
C GLY A 435 -6.85 -10.48 17.17
N ARG A 436 -5.93 -9.51 17.14
CA ARG A 436 -5.92 -8.38 18.08
C ARG A 436 -7.18 -7.52 17.99
N VAL A 437 -7.68 -7.24 16.77
CA VAL A 437 -8.98 -6.56 16.56
C VAL A 437 -10.10 -7.28 17.31
N LEU A 438 -10.13 -8.61 17.26
CA LEU A 438 -11.17 -9.43 17.87
C LEU A 438 -11.03 -9.51 19.40
N ASP A 439 -9.82 -9.43 19.94
CA ASP A 439 -9.55 -9.43 21.38
C ASP A 439 -9.90 -8.08 22.04
N SER A 440 -9.72 -6.98 21.30
CA SER A 440 -10.10 -5.62 21.72
C SER A 440 -11.62 -5.37 21.67
N CYS A 441 -12.39 -6.24 21.00
CA CYS A 441 -13.85 -6.15 21.01
C CYS A 441 -14.43 -6.50 22.39
N ALA A 442 -15.33 -5.68 22.95
CA ALA A 442 -15.99 -5.96 24.24
C ALA A 442 -16.78 -7.29 24.25
N LEU A 443 -17.35 -7.69 23.10
CA LEU A 443 -18.02 -8.97 22.87
C LEU A 443 -17.04 -10.10 22.47
N GLY A 444 -15.76 -9.75 22.34
CA GLY A 444 -14.59 -10.57 22.03
C GLY A 444 -14.36 -11.69 23.06
N ARG A 445 -14.35 -11.29 24.34
CA ARG A 445 -13.81 -12.10 25.45
C ARG A 445 -14.78 -13.12 26.06
N ARG A 446 -16.08 -13.06 25.77
CA ARG A 446 -17.12 -13.74 26.60
C ARG A 446 -17.71 -15.06 26.04
N ARG A 447 -17.31 -15.56 24.87
CA ARG A 447 -17.96 -16.75 24.27
C ARG A 447 -16.96 -17.68 23.58
N ASP A 448 -17.14 -18.99 23.76
CA ASP A 448 -16.35 -20.02 23.09
C ASP A 448 -16.82 -20.21 21.63
N TYR A 449 -16.09 -19.60 20.69
CA TYR A 449 -16.37 -19.72 19.25
C TYR A 449 -15.63 -20.88 18.57
N ARG A 450 -15.17 -21.87 19.36
CA ARG A 450 -14.31 -22.99 18.89
C ARG A 450 -14.91 -23.80 17.73
N ARG A 451 -16.23 -23.70 17.51
CA ARG A 451 -17.00 -24.53 16.57
C ARG A 451 -17.57 -23.81 15.34
N LEU A 452 -17.18 -22.55 15.08
CA LEU A 452 -17.70 -21.79 13.92
C LEU A 452 -17.33 -22.40 12.56
N VAL A 453 -16.18 -23.07 12.45
CA VAL A 453 -15.66 -23.59 11.17
C VAL A 453 -15.06 -24.99 11.35
N PRO A 454 -15.87 -26.01 11.66
CA PRO A 454 -15.37 -27.35 12.01
C PRO A 454 -14.67 -28.08 10.84
N PHE A 455 -14.88 -27.64 9.59
CA PHE A 455 -14.21 -28.16 8.40
C PHE A 455 -12.85 -27.49 8.09
N VAL A 456 -12.49 -26.44 8.83
CA VAL A 456 -11.12 -25.95 8.88
C VAL A 456 -10.49 -26.67 10.07
N THR A 457 -9.72 -27.73 9.79
CA THR A 457 -9.01 -28.48 10.82
C THR A 457 -8.28 -27.50 11.74
N SER A 458 -8.45 -27.65 13.05
CA SER A 458 -7.67 -26.87 14.00
C SER A 458 -6.20 -27.07 13.67
N ILE A 459 -5.45 -25.98 13.56
CA ILE A 459 -3.99 -26.02 13.50
C ILE A 459 -3.53 -26.54 14.85
N GLY A 460 -3.51 -27.86 15.01
CA GLY A 460 -2.78 -28.58 16.03
C GLY A 460 -1.61 -29.22 15.30
N ASN A 461 -0.39 -28.87 15.72
CA ASN A 461 0.78 -29.66 15.33
C ASN A 461 0.57 -31.10 15.83
N PRO A 462 0.98 -32.12 15.04
CA PRO A 462 1.16 -33.47 15.58
C PRO A 462 2.24 -33.51 16.66
#